data_AF-A0A5K1EK81-F1
#
_entry.id   AF-A0A5K1EK81-F1
#
_cell.length_a   1.000
_cell.length_b   1.000
_cell.length_c   1.000
_cell.angle_alpha   90.00
_cell.angle_beta   90.00
_cell.angle_gamma   90.00
#
_symmetry.space_group_name_H-M   'P 1'
#
loop_
_entity.id
_entity.type
_entity.pdbx_description
1 polymer ?
#
loop_
_entity_poly.entity_id
_entity_poly.type
_entity_poly.pdbx_seq_one_letter_code
_entity_poly.pdbx_strand_id
1 'polypeptide(L)' 'WPSGVKLSNIKFNNFRGTSTTPVAVKLQCSARYPCKKIKIQDINLSYKGEEPAVSACANVMKASYKGKQVPPPC' A
#
# COMPACT_ATOMS: atom_id res chain seq x y z
N TRP A 1 -16.27 -13.91 3.60
CA TRP A 1 -16.98 -13.25 2.49
C TRP A 1 -15.99 -12.79 1.43
N PRO A 2 -15.90 -13.45 0.27
CA PRO A 2 -15.12 -12.90 -0.82
C PRO A 2 -15.88 -11.70 -1.41
N SER A 3 -15.28 -10.51 -1.31
CA SER A 3 -15.77 -9.32 -1.97
C SER A 3 -15.76 -9.53 -3.49
N GLY A 4 -16.91 -9.29 -4.13
CA GLY A 4 -17.07 -9.31 -5.60
C GLY A 4 -16.55 -8.06 -6.30
N VAL A 5 -15.84 -7.20 -5.55
CA VAL A 5 -15.33 -5.92 -6.05
C VAL A 5 -13.93 -6.12 -6.59
N LYS A 6 -13.76 -5.82 -7.88
CA LYS A 6 -12.47 -5.84 -8.56
C LYS A 6 -11.87 -4.43 -8.55
N LEU A 7 -10.81 -4.25 -7.78
CA LEU A 7 -10.03 -3.02 -7.78
C LEU A 7 -8.95 -3.08 -8.86
N SER A 8 -8.90 -2.07 -9.73
CA SER A 8 -7.94 -2.01 -10.83
C SER A 8 -7.56 -0.56 -11.14
N ASN A 9 -6.32 -0.34 -11.58
CA ASN A 9 -5.80 0.98 -11.97
C ASN A 9 -5.81 2.03 -10.85
N ILE A 10 -5.34 1.65 -9.66
CA ILE A 10 -5.27 2.54 -8.51
C ILE A 10 -3.93 3.30 -8.56
N LYS A 11 -3.95 4.62 -8.35
CA LYS A 11 -2.73 5.43 -8.23
C LYS A 11 -2.72 6.20 -6.91
N PHE A 12 -1.71 5.96 -6.09
CA PHE A 12 -1.37 6.75 -4.91
C PHE A 12 -0.19 7.65 -5.25
N ASN A 13 -0.29 8.95 -4.99
CA ASN A 13 0.73 9.92 -5.36
C ASN A 13 0.90 10.99 -4.29
N ASN A 14 2.15 11.28 -3.89
CA ASN A 14 2.51 12.38 -2.99
C ASN A 14 1.81 12.32 -1.62
N PHE A 15 1.76 11.12 -1.01
CA PHE A 15 1.22 10.95 0.33
C PHE A 15 2.30 11.19 1.37
N ARG A 16 2.06 12.14 2.28
CA ARG A 16 3.00 12.49 3.34
C ARG A 16 2.26 12.63 4.66
N GLY A 17 2.82 12.06 5.72
CA GLY A 17 2.20 12.15 7.04
C GLY A 17 2.77 11.15 8.01
N THR A 18 2.03 10.94 9.10
CA THR A 18 2.41 10.00 10.15
C THR A 18 1.27 9.02 10.37
N SER A 19 1.58 7.73 10.28
CA SER A 19 0.66 6.66 10.65
C SER A 19 0.53 6.58 12.16
N THR A 20 -0.65 6.21 12.65
CA THR A 20 -0.90 5.88 14.07
C THR A 20 -0.65 4.40 14.36
N THR A 21 -0.47 3.58 13.33
CA THR A 21 -0.18 2.15 13.42
C THR A 21 1.18 1.81 12.79
N PRO A 22 1.87 0.75 13.24
CA PRO A 22 3.15 0.32 12.68
C PRO A 22 3.03 -0.04 11.19
N VAL A 23 1.91 -0.63 10.79
CA VAL A 23 1.58 -0.84 9.38
C VAL A 23 1.03 0.47 8.81
N ALA A 24 1.87 1.23 8.11
CA ALA A 24 1.49 2.52 7.52
C ALA A 24 0.82 2.37 6.15
N VAL A 25 1.11 1.28 5.42
CA VAL A 25 0.48 0.96 4.14
C VAL A 25 -0.06 -0.46 4.20
N LYS A 26 -1.38 -0.64 4.05
CA LYS A 26 -2.00 -1.97 4.01
C LYS A 26 -2.83 -2.15 2.74
N LEU A 27 -2.37 -3.02 1.83
CA LEU A 27 -3.03 -3.34 0.57
C LEU A 27 -3.54 -4.77 0.60
N GLN A 28 -4.78 -4.96 1.06
CA GLN A 28 -5.38 -6.27 1.17
C GLN A 28 -6.49 -6.44 0.13
N CYS A 29 -6.19 -7.23 -0.91
CA CYS A 29 -7.12 -7.49 -2.00
C CYS A 29 -7.79 -8.86 -1.85
N SER A 30 -8.93 -9.04 -2.51
CA SER A 30 -9.66 -10.31 -2.50
C SER A 30 -8.87 -11.38 -3.25
N ALA A 31 -8.73 -12.58 -2.66
CA ALA A 31 -8.06 -13.70 -3.33
C ALA A 31 -8.75 -14.06 -4.66
N ARG A 32 -10.07 -13.88 -4.75
CA ARG A 32 -10.86 -14.15 -5.96
C ARG A 32 -10.69 -13.06 -7.03
N TYR A 33 -10.45 -11.82 -6.61
CA TYR A 33 -10.25 -10.68 -7.50
C TYR A 33 -8.99 -9.91 -7.07
N PRO A 34 -7.79 -10.42 -7.41
CA PRO A 34 -6.55 -9.77 -7.03
C PRO A 34 -6.47 -8.37 -7.64
N CYS A 35 -5.89 -7.42 -6.89
CA CYS A 35 -5.71 -6.08 -7.40
C CYS A 35 -4.67 -6.05 -8.51
N LYS A 36 -4.98 -5.31 -9.58
CA LYS A 36 -4.10 -5.17 -10.75
C LYS A 36 -3.82 -3.70 -11.05
N LYS A 37 -2.60 -3.42 -11.50
CA LYS A 37 -2.14 -2.08 -11.89
C LYS A 37 -2.23 -1.07 -10.73
N ILE A 38 -1.67 -1.42 -9.58
CA ILE A 38 -1.50 -0.44 -8.50
C ILE A 38 -0.24 0.37 -8.82
N LYS A 39 -0.32 1.70 -8.76
CA LYS A 39 0.81 2.62 -8.92
C LYS A 39 0.95 3.41 -7.63
N ILE A 40 2.13 3.41 -7.05
CA ILE A 40 2.41 4.06 -5.78
C ILE A 40 3.61 4.95 -6.03
N GLN A 41 3.44 6.24 -5.78
CA GLN A 41 4.42 7.24 -6.11
C GLN A 41 4.59 8.24 -4.97
N ASP A 42 5.84 8.51 -4.60
CA ASP A 42 6.20 9.53 -3.61
C ASP A 42 5.40 9.42 -2.30
N ILE A 43 5.51 8.26 -1.64
CA ILE A 43 4.93 7.98 -0.33
C ILE A 43 5.99 8.25 0.74
N ASN A 44 5.61 9.03 1.75
CA ASN A 44 6.41 9.30 2.94
C ASN A 44 5.51 9.30 4.19
N LEU A 45 5.23 8.09 4.68
CA LEU A 45 4.52 7.84 5.91
C LEU A 45 5.52 7.37 6.97
N SER A 46 5.64 8.13 8.05
CA SER A 46 6.42 7.74 9.23
C SER A 46 5.49 7.18 10.31
N TYR A 47 6.01 6.32 11.17
CA TYR A 47 5.29 5.90 12.39
C TYR A 47 6.05 6.51 13.58
N LYS A 48 5.32 7.09 14.53
CA LYS A 48 5.87 7.74 15.73
C LYS A 48 6.04 6.78 16.92
N GLY A 49 5.98 5.47 16.69
CA GLY A 49 6.26 4.46 17.70
C GLY A 49 7.72 4.00 17.68
N GLU A 50 8.01 2.99 18.49
CA GLU A 50 9.34 2.39 18.62
C GLU A 50 9.77 1.62 17.35
N GLU A 51 8.80 1.09 16.60
CA GLU A 51 9.06 0.31 15.39
C GLU A 51 9.08 1.18 14.13
N PRO A 52 9.84 0.79 13.09
CA PRO A 52 9.74 1.45 11.80
C PRO A 52 8.35 1.25 11.18
N ALA A 53 7.90 2.23 10.40
CA ALA A 53 6.71 2.05 9.58
C ALA A 53 6.96 0.90 8.57
N VAL A 54 5.97 0.03 8.39
CA VAL A 54 6.02 -1.08 7.43
C VAL A 54 4.85 -1.04 6.45
N SER A 55 5.02 -1.69 5.31
CA SER A 55 3.95 -1.94 4.35
C SER A 55 3.57 -3.43 4.33
N ALA A 56 2.27 -3.71 4.19
CA ALA A 56 1.74 -5.06 4.16
C ALA A 56 0.80 -5.24 2.96
N CYS A 57 0.99 -6.30 2.19
CA CYS A 57 0.24 -6.54 0.96
C CYS A 57 -0.22 -7.98 0.82
N ALA A 58 -1.43 -8.15 0.30
CA ALA A 58 -2.03 -9.45 0.05
C ALA A 58 -2.84 -9.43 -1.25
N ASN A 59 -2.64 -10.43 -2.10
CA ASN A 59 -3.33 -10.60 -3.38
C ASN A 59 -3.17 -9.40 -4.35
N VAL A 60 -2.00 -8.75 -4.34
CA VAL A 60 -1.63 -7.68 -5.27
C VAL A 60 -0.73 -8.27 -6.35
N MET A 61 -1.22 -8.38 -7.59
CA MET A 61 -0.46 -9.07 -8.64
C MET A 61 0.47 -8.18 -9.46
N LYS A 62 0.28 -6.84 -9.43
CA LYS A 62 1.13 -5.87 -10.16
C LYS A 62 1.07 -4.50 -9.48
N ALA A 63 2.01 -4.22 -8.58
CA ALA A 63 2.26 -2.90 -8.04
C ALA A 63 3.48 -2.27 -8.75
N SER A 64 3.43 -0.96 -8.97
CA SER A 64 4.53 -0.18 -9.53
C SER A 64 4.85 0.93 -8.56
N TYR A 65 6.12 1.04 -8.18
CA TYR A 65 6.61 2.02 -7.23
C TYR A 65 7.47 3.06 -7.94
N LYS A 66 7.30 4.33 -7.61
CA LYS A 66 8.07 5.42 -8.23
C LYS A 66 8.40 6.50 -7.18
N GLY A 67 9.58 7.11 -7.30
CA GLY A 67 9.99 8.18 -6.39
C GLY A 67 10.24 7.68 -4.96
N LYS A 68 10.01 8.54 -3.97
CA LYS A 68 10.26 8.21 -2.55
C LYS A 68 9.25 7.17 -2.06
N GLN A 69 9.73 6.13 -1.38
CA GLN A 69 8.90 5.09 -0.75
C GLN A 69 9.35 4.89 0.69
N VAL A 70 8.67 5.57 1.61
CA VAL A 70 8.83 5.36 3.05
C VAL A 70 7.41 5.18 3.59
N PRO A 71 7.05 4.04 4.19
CA PRO A 71 7.86 2.84 4.41
C PRO A 71 8.26 2.10 3.10
N PRO A 72 9.22 1.15 3.15
CA PRO A 72 9.58 0.36 1.97
C PRO A 72 8.36 -0.38 1.42
N PRO A 73 8.26 -0.53 0.08
CA PRO A 73 7.15 -1.21 -0.55
C PRO A 73 7.20 -2.73 -0.33
N CYS A 74 6.03 -3.35 -0.44
CA CYS A 74 5.83 -4.77 -0.69
C CYS A 74 5.88 -5.07 -2.21
#